data_AF-A0A0X3PK17-F1
#
_entry.id   AF-A0A0X3PK17-F1
#
_cell.length_a   1.000
_cell.length_b   1.000
_cell.length_c   1.000
_cell.angle_alpha   90.00
_cell.angle_beta   90.00
_cell.angle_gamma   90.00
#
_symmetry.space_group_name_H-M   'P 1'
#
loop_
_entity.id
_entity.type
_entity.pdbx_description
1 polymer ?
#
loop_
_entity_poly.entity_id
_entity_poly.type
_entity_poly.pdbx_seq_one_letter_code
_entity_poly.pdbx_strand_id
1 'polypeptide(L)'
;MCNYSFTCSCGAGYVGRTSRRLSKRIREHLPAWLRKGEVKSINSAILAHLVDSGHRVDPNEDFRVIYKVPPNYSTSLGQRLLATAEATAIRLRKPVLCAQKNLLQAPRLAWPTTA
;
A
#
# COMPACT_ATOMS: atom_id res chain seq x y z
N MET A 1 -11.70 -7.98 1.18
CA MET A 1 -10.94 -6.83 0.65
C MET A 1 -10.16 -6.22 1.80
N CYS A 2 -8.98 -5.65 1.56
CA CYS A 2 -8.17 -5.08 2.64
C CYS A 2 -7.31 -3.88 2.19
N ASN A 3 -6.90 -3.10 3.17
CA ASN A 3 -5.77 -2.18 3.08
C ASN A 3 -4.56 -2.89 3.67
N TYR A 4 -3.40 -2.63 3.09
CA TYR A 4 -2.13 -3.12 3.58
C TYR A 4 -1.10 -2.00 3.59
N SER A 5 -0.08 -2.15 4.43
CA SER A 5 1.12 -1.35 4.40
C SER A 5 2.31 -2.18 3.95
N PHE A 6 3.24 -1.54 3.28
CA PHE A 6 4.59 -2.02 3.06
C PHE A 6 5.57 -1.10 3.79
N THR A 7 6.59 -1.68 4.42
CA THR A 7 7.68 -0.95 5.06
C THR A 7 9.00 -1.55 4.61
N CYS A 8 9.85 -0.75 3.96
CA CYS A 8 11.21 -1.16 3.63
C CYS A 8 12.13 -1.02 4.85
N SER A 9 13.25 -1.77 4.85
CA SER A 9 14.29 -1.69 5.89
C SER A 9 14.89 -0.28 6.07
N CYS A 10 14.85 0.56 5.04
CA CYS A 10 15.26 1.97 5.13
C CYS A 10 14.17 2.92 5.66
N GLY A 11 13.03 2.38 6.12
CA GLY A 11 11.91 3.17 6.63
C GLY A 11 10.97 3.69 5.54
N ALA A 12 11.28 3.50 4.25
CA ALA A 12 10.39 3.89 3.16
C ALA A 12 9.08 3.09 3.21
N GLY A 13 7.96 3.80 3.38
CA GLY A 13 6.64 3.20 3.54
C GLY A 13 5.77 3.33 2.29
N TYR A 14 4.82 2.40 2.13
CA TYR A 14 3.72 2.46 1.16
C TYR A 14 2.41 1.99 1.82
N VAL A 15 1.29 2.54 1.39
CA VAL A 15 -0.05 2.06 1.74
C VAL A 15 -0.82 1.80 0.45
N GLY A 16 -1.49 0.65 0.38
CA GLY A 16 -2.31 0.28 -0.76
C GLY A 16 -3.57 -0.48 -0.37
N ARG A 17 -4.42 -0.72 -1.37
CA ARG A 17 -5.70 -1.44 -1.23
C ARG A 17 -5.79 -2.60 -2.19
N THR A 18 -6.57 -3.61 -1.81
CA THR A 18 -6.90 -4.72 -2.70
C THR A 18 -8.26 -5.32 -2.45
N SER A 19 -8.99 -5.57 -3.54
CA SER A 19 -10.16 -6.46 -3.57
C SER A 19 -9.77 -7.93 -3.67
N ARG A 20 -8.56 -8.22 -4.19
CA ARG A 20 -7.98 -9.56 -4.36
C ARG A 20 -7.26 -10.02 -3.08
N ARG A 21 -6.83 -11.29 -3.03
CA ARG A 21 -5.93 -11.82 -1.99
C ARG A 21 -4.65 -10.97 -1.92
N LEU A 22 -4.20 -10.61 -0.71
CA LEU A 22 -2.99 -9.80 -0.52
C LEU A 22 -1.76 -10.44 -1.18
N SER A 23 -1.60 -11.76 -1.06
CA SER A 23 -0.49 -12.48 -1.69
C SER A 23 -0.44 -12.33 -3.23
N LYS A 24 -1.60 -12.14 -3.89
CA LYS A 24 -1.61 -11.81 -5.33
C LYS A 24 -1.05 -10.41 -5.58
N ARG A 25 -1.43 -9.41 -4.79
CA ARG A 25 -0.87 -8.05 -4.91
C ARG A 25 0.61 -7.98 -4.60
N ILE A 26 1.08 -8.71 -3.58
CA ILE A 26 2.51 -8.75 -3.25
C ILE A 26 3.33 -9.24 -4.45
N ARG A 27 2.87 -10.30 -5.15
CA ARG A 27 3.53 -10.78 -6.37
C ARG A 27 3.52 -9.80 -7.54
N GLU A 28 2.52 -8.93 -7.61
CA GLU A 28 2.47 -7.85 -8.60
C GLU A 28 3.51 -6.76 -8.29
N HIS A 29 3.83 -6.52 -7.00
CA HIS A 29 4.91 -5.63 -6.56
C HIS A 29 6.30 -6.25 -6.63
N LEU A 30 6.41 -7.56 -6.39
CA LEU A 30 7.65 -8.32 -6.34
C LEU A 30 7.67 -9.36 -7.46
N PRO A 31 7.81 -8.94 -8.72
CA PRO A 31 7.75 -9.87 -9.83
C PRO A 31 8.96 -10.81 -9.82
N ALA A 32 8.76 -12.08 -10.19
CA ALA A 32 9.81 -13.09 -10.17
C ALA A 32 11.02 -12.73 -11.03
N TRP A 33 10.81 -11.95 -12.10
CA TRP A 33 11.87 -11.52 -13.00
C TRP A 33 12.87 -10.55 -12.36
N LEU A 34 12.48 -9.81 -11.30
CA LEU A 34 13.39 -8.92 -10.58
C LEU A 34 14.58 -9.71 -9.99
N ARG A 35 14.32 -10.94 -9.52
CA ARG A 35 15.35 -11.85 -9.03
C ARG A 35 16.19 -12.48 -10.14
N LYS A 36 15.71 -12.46 -11.38
CA LYS A 36 16.38 -13.06 -12.55
C LYS A 36 17.26 -12.06 -13.31
N GLY A 37 17.25 -10.78 -12.92
CA GLY A 37 18.01 -9.74 -13.62
C GLY A 37 17.47 -9.38 -15.01
N GLU A 38 16.21 -9.69 -15.30
CA GLU A 38 15.59 -9.32 -16.58
C GLU A 38 15.20 -7.83 -16.59
N VAL A 39 15.34 -7.17 -17.74
CA VAL A 39 14.90 -5.78 -17.92
C VAL A 39 13.43 -5.76 -18.36
N LYS A 40 12.55 -5.20 -17.52
CA LYS A 40 11.11 -5.07 -17.79
C LYS A 40 10.56 -3.75 -17.23
N SER A 41 9.30 -3.44 -17.57
CA SER A 41 8.63 -2.22 -17.12
C SER A 41 8.36 -2.22 -15.61
N ILE A 42 8.63 -1.08 -14.99
CA ILE A 42 8.33 -0.80 -13.59
C ILE A 42 6.89 -0.30 -13.49
N ASN A 43 6.02 -1.11 -12.88
CA ASN A 43 4.57 -0.82 -12.80
C ASN A 43 4.07 -0.53 -11.38
N SER A 44 4.97 -0.34 -10.40
CA SER A 44 4.58 0.04 -9.05
C SER A 44 5.67 0.84 -8.33
N ALA A 45 5.26 1.71 -7.40
CA ALA A 45 6.18 2.53 -6.60
C ALA A 45 7.09 1.69 -5.69
N ILE A 46 6.58 0.57 -5.15
CA ILE A 46 7.40 -0.39 -4.39
C ILE A 46 8.49 -0.95 -5.29
N LEU A 47 8.13 -1.44 -6.48
CA LEU A 47 9.10 -2.01 -7.42
C LEU A 47 10.17 -0.98 -7.84
N ALA A 48 9.75 0.24 -8.16
CA ALA A 48 10.67 1.34 -8.48
C ALA A 48 11.70 1.54 -7.37
N HIS A 49 11.21 1.68 -6.12
CA HIS A 49 12.06 1.85 -4.96
C HIS A 49 13.06 0.69 -4.77
N LEU A 50 12.64 -0.55 -4.97
CA LEU A 50 13.52 -1.71 -4.81
C LEU A 50 14.61 -1.77 -5.89
N VAL A 51 14.29 -1.38 -7.12
CA VAL A 51 15.28 -1.26 -8.20
C VAL A 51 16.30 -0.17 -7.88
N ASP A 52 15.84 1.00 -7.43
CA ASP A 52 16.71 2.15 -7.15
C ASP A 52 17.60 1.94 -5.92
N SER A 53 17.08 1.28 -4.88
CA SER A 53 17.78 1.09 -3.61
C SER A 53 18.58 -0.21 -3.51
N GLY A 54 18.25 -1.22 -4.32
CA GLY A 54 18.81 -2.57 -4.19
C GLY A 54 18.40 -3.30 -2.90
N HIS A 55 17.44 -2.78 -2.14
CA HIS A 55 17.00 -3.40 -0.90
C HIS A 55 16.27 -4.73 -1.14
N ARG A 56 16.44 -5.66 -0.20
CA ARG A 56 15.73 -6.95 -0.20
C ARG A 56 14.46 -6.82 0.63
N VAL A 57 13.45 -7.58 0.24
CA VAL A 57 12.13 -7.59 0.89
C VAL A 57 11.74 -9.01 1.26
N ASP A 58 11.24 -9.18 2.48
CA ASP A 58 10.52 -10.36 2.93
C ASP A 58 9.00 -10.11 2.81
N PRO A 59 8.31 -10.80 1.87
CA PRO A 59 6.85 -10.72 1.71
C PRO A 59 6.02 -10.93 2.98
N ASN A 60 6.52 -11.68 3.97
CA ASN A 60 5.78 -12.03 5.17
C ASN A 60 5.93 -10.99 6.28
N GLU A 61 7.08 -10.32 6.34
CA GLU A 61 7.38 -9.34 7.40
C GLU A 61 7.10 -7.90 6.96
N ASP A 62 7.45 -7.58 5.72
CA ASP A 62 7.43 -6.21 5.21
C ASP A 62 6.04 -5.80 4.72
N PHE A 63 5.13 -6.75 4.49
CA PHE A 63 3.73 -6.49 4.12
C PHE A 63 2.78 -6.85 5.25
N ARG A 64 1.98 -5.88 5.70
CA ARG A 64 1.02 -6.09 6.81
C ARG A 64 -0.37 -5.62 6.44
N VAL A 65 -1.40 -6.41 6.79
CA VAL A 65 -2.80 -5.96 6.69
C VAL A 65 -3.05 -4.94 7.80
N ILE A 66 -3.52 -3.74 7.42
CA ILE A 66 -3.81 -2.66 8.38
C ILE A 66 -5.31 -2.45 8.59
N TYR A 67 -6.14 -2.89 7.64
CA TYR A 67 -7.59 -2.87 7.76
C TYR A 67 -8.20 -3.93 6.84
N LYS A 68 -9.23 -4.64 7.33
CA LYS A 68 -9.96 -5.66 6.58
C LYS A 68 -11.44 -5.31 6.60
N VAL A 69 -12.06 -5.23 5.44
CA VAL A 69 -13.51 -4.99 5.34
C VAL A 69 -14.25 -6.25 5.76
N PRO A 70 -15.22 -6.15 6.68
CA PRO A 70 -16.10 -7.24 7.03
C PRO A 70 -16.85 -7.83 5.82
N PRO A 71 -17.04 -9.16 5.76
CA PRO A 71 -17.57 -9.82 4.57
C PRO A 71 -19.06 -9.57 4.32
N ASN A 72 -19.79 -9.06 5.30
CA ASN A 72 -21.23 -8.80 5.27
C ASN A 72 -21.61 -7.47 4.59
N TYR A 73 -20.65 -6.64 4.18
CA TYR A 73 -20.94 -5.41 3.45
C TYR A 73 -21.05 -5.63 1.94
N SER A 74 -21.91 -4.84 1.30
CA SER A 74 -22.00 -4.79 -0.16
C SER A 74 -20.66 -4.38 -0.78
N THR A 75 -20.40 -4.81 -2.02
CA THR A 75 -19.14 -4.50 -2.73
C THR A 75 -18.88 -2.99 -2.82
N SER A 76 -19.91 -2.20 -3.12
CA SER A 76 -19.80 -0.74 -3.24
C SER A 76 -19.44 -0.08 -1.90
N LEU A 77 -20.10 -0.46 -0.81
CA LEU A 77 -19.78 0.02 0.52
C LEU A 77 -18.36 -0.41 0.93
N GLY A 78 -17.99 -1.66 0.68
CA GLY A 78 -16.65 -2.18 0.94
C GLY A 78 -15.56 -1.39 0.21
N GLN A 79 -15.76 -1.06 -1.07
CA GLN A 79 -14.81 -0.22 -1.83
C GLN A 79 -14.66 1.18 -1.25
N ARG A 80 -15.76 1.80 -0.82
CA ARG A 80 -15.75 3.13 -0.19
C ARG A 80 -15.02 3.09 1.16
N LEU A 81 -15.29 2.08 1.99
CA LEU A 81 -14.58 1.88 3.26
C LEU A 81 -13.07 1.70 3.06
N LEU A 82 -12.65 0.89 2.08
CA LEU A 82 -11.23 0.74 1.77
C LEU A 82 -10.60 2.09 1.35
N ALA A 83 -11.30 2.87 0.52
CA ALA A 83 -10.80 4.17 0.04
C ALA A 83 -10.60 5.15 1.20
N THR A 84 -11.60 5.24 2.09
CA THR A 84 -11.49 6.05 3.32
C THR A 84 -10.35 5.57 4.20
N ALA A 85 -10.24 4.26 4.45
CA ALA A 85 -9.17 3.69 5.26
C ALA A 85 -7.76 3.96 4.67
N GLU A 86 -7.61 3.93 3.34
CA GLU A 86 -6.34 4.24 2.66
C GLU A 86 -6.00 5.72 2.81
N ALA A 87 -6.95 6.60 2.51
CA ALA A 87 -6.75 8.05 2.64
C ALA A 87 -6.38 8.43 4.08
N THR A 88 -7.05 7.85 5.07
CA THR A 88 -6.72 8.02 6.49
C THR A 88 -5.33 7.51 6.82
N ALA A 89 -4.98 6.28 6.40
CA ALA A 89 -3.67 5.70 6.67
C ALA A 89 -2.53 6.49 6.01
N ILE A 90 -2.71 6.96 4.78
CA ILE A 90 -1.74 7.83 4.08
C ILE A 90 -1.58 9.15 4.83
N ARG A 91 -2.69 9.79 5.23
CA ARG A 91 -2.66 11.07 5.96
C ARG A 91 -1.94 10.96 7.31
N LEU A 92 -2.21 9.88 8.05
CA LEU A 92 -1.62 9.66 9.38
C LEU A 92 -0.15 9.22 9.30
N ARG A 93 0.19 8.30 8.39
CA ARG A 93 1.53 7.70 8.33
C ARG A 93 2.52 8.40 7.40
N LYS A 94 2.02 9.25 6.49
CA LYS A 94 2.80 9.97 5.46
C LYS A 94 3.85 9.08 4.76
N PRO A 95 3.46 7.92 4.21
CA PRO A 95 4.38 6.99 3.54
C PRO A 95 5.00 7.63 2.29
N VAL A 96 6.33 7.66 2.21
CA VAL A 96 7.08 8.34 1.14
C VAL A 96 6.92 7.72 -0.26
N LEU A 97 6.57 6.44 -0.35
CA LEU A 97 6.39 5.74 -1.64
C LEU A 97 4.96 5.88 -2.20
N CYS A 98 4.01 6.36 -1.40
CA CYS A 98 2.76 6.81 -1.96
C CYS A 98 3.06 8.12 -2.68
N ALA A 99 3.05 8.11 -4.02
CA ALA A 99 2.97 9.35 -4.77
C ALA A 99 1.84 10.17 -4.12
N GLN A 100 2.20 11.28 -3.46
CA GLN A 100 1.23 12.18 -2.89
C GLN A 100 0.37 12.61 -4.07
N LYS A 101 -0.79 11.97 -4.25
CA LYS A 101 -1.88 12.56 -5.00
C LYS A 101 -2.09 13.86 -4.25
N ASN A 102 -1.68 14.97 -4.84
CA ASN A 102 -1.97 16.30 -4.33
C ASN A 102 -3.46 16.26 -3.98
N LEU A 103 -3.77 16.16 -2.69
CA LEU A 103 -5.14 16.01 -2.24
C LEU A 103 -5.75 17.37 -2.50
N LEU A 104 -6.38 17.54 -3.67
CA LEU A 104 -7.09 18.76 -4.04
C LEU A 104 -8.10 19.13 -2.95
N GLN A 105 -8.52 18.16 -2.14
CA GLN A 105 -9.21 18.40 -0.88
C GLN A 105 -8.98 17.25 0.11
N ALA A 106 -8.43 17.55 1.27
CA ALA A 106 -8.41 16.60 2.38
C ALA A 106 -9.84 16.40 2.91
N PRO A 107 -10.26 15.17 3.29
CA PRO A 107 -11.52 14.96 3.98
C PRO A 107 -11.57 15.80 5.26
N ARG A 108 -12.60 16.64 5.39
CA ARG A 108 -12.91 17.36 6.64
C ARG A 108 -13.58 16.38 7.59
N LEU A 109 -12.78 15.56 8.26
CA LEU A 109 -13.22 14.68 9.33
C LEU A 109 -12.75 15.27 10.66
N ALA A 110 -13.52 15.07 11.74
CA ALA A 110 -13.10 15.34 13.10
C ALA A 110 -12.00 14.34 13.46
N TRP A 111 -10.76 14.69 13.12
CA TRP A 111 -9.61 13.82 13.34
C TRP A 111 -9.22 13.83 14.82
N PRO A 112 -8.86 12.69 15.42
CA PRO A 112 -8.28 12.68 16.74
C PRO A 112 -6.94 13.42 16.70
N THR A 113 -6.82 14.47 17.51
CA THR A 113 -5.54 15.13 17.76
C THR A 113 -4.67 14.15 18.53
N THR A 114 -3.50 13.82 18.01
CA THR A 114 -2.48 13.10 18.77
C THR A 114 -2.15 13.91 20.02
N ALA A 115 -2.34 13.30 21.19
CA ALA A 115 -1.81 13.79 22.46
C ALA A 115 -0.28 13.72 22.49
#